data_AF-A0A7X4JFC2-F1
#
_entry.id   AF-A0A7X4JFC2-F1
#
_cell.length_a   1.000
_cell.length_b   1.000
_cell.length_c   1.000
_cell.angle_alpha   90.00
_cell.angle_beta   90.00
_cell.angle_gamma   90.00
#
_symmetry.space_group_name_H-M   'P 1'
#
loop_
_entity.id
_entity.type
_entity.pdbx_description
1 polymer ?
#
loop_
_entity_poly.entity_id
_entity_poly.type
_entity_poly.pdbx_seq_one_letter_code
_entity_poly.pdbx_strand_id
1 'polypeptide(L)'
;LRTLNASWQVVRKEAGLEDVRLHDLRHSFASRALALGESLPMIGKLLGHTQVQTTARYAHLGRHSVKVAAVRISDSLEADMDTPPCAYLHA
;
A
#
# COMPACT_ATOMS: atom_id res chain seq x y z
N LEU A 1 -9.79 -7.36 -22.67
CA LEU A 1 -9.25 -6.02 -22.39
C LEU A 1 -9.68 -4.93 -23.40
N ARG A 2 -10.04 -5.26 -24.66
CA ARG A 2 -10.40 -4.26 -25.70
C ARG A 2 -11.64 -3.40 -25.33
N THR A 3 -12.54 -3.92 -24.50
CA THR A 3 -13.76 -3.24 -24.01
C THR A 3 -13.51 -2.18 -22.93
N LEU A 4 -12.45 -2.32 -22.12
CA LEU A 4 -12.15 -1.39 -21.02
C LEU A 4 -11.57 -0.05 -21.52
N ASN A 5 -10.89 -0.05 -22.66
CA ASN A 5 -10.34 1.18 -23.23
C ASN A 5 -11.43 2.13 -23.71
N ALA A 6 -12.51 1.61 -24.31
CA ALA A 6 -13.60 2.44 -24.80
C ALA A 6 -14.37 3.11 -23.66
N SER A 7 -14.71 2.34 -22.61
CA SER A 7 -15.35 2.91 -21.41
C SER A 7 -14.43 3.88 -20.67
N TRP A 8 -13.14 3.57 -20.58
CA TRP A 8 -12.14 4.50 -20.01
C TRP A 8 -12.04 5.81 -20.78
N GLN A 9 -12.10 5.78 -22.12
CA GLN A 9 -12.08 6.98 -22.95
C GLN A 9 -13.27 7.90 -22.69
N VAL A 10 -14.45 7.35 -22.39
CA VAL A 10 -15.62 8.14 -22.00
C VAL A 10 -15.38 8.75 -20.61
N VAL A 11 -15.05 7.91 -19.62
CA VAL A 11 -14.84 8.36 -18.23
C VAL A 11 -13.75 9.43 -18.13
N ARG A 12 -12.62 9.25 -18.83
CA ARG A 12 -11.52 10.22 -18.81
C ARG A 12 -11.92 11.56 -19.41
N LYS A 13 -12.77 11.56 -20.45
CA LYS A 13 -13.23 12.77 -21.12
C LYS A 13 -14.17 13.55 -20.21
N GLU A 14 -15.13 12.86 -19.60
CA GLU A 14 -16.05 13.45 -18.61
C GLU A 14 -15.31 13.98 -17.38
N ALA A 15 -14.24 13.31 -16.95
CA ALA A 15 -13.41 13.74 -15.82
C ALA A 15 -12.36 14.82 -16.15
N GLY A 16 -12.20 15.22 -17.42
CA GLY A 16 -11.17 16.17 -17.85
C GLY A 16 -9.72 15.64 -17.74
N LEU A 17 -9.53 14.32 -17.79
CA LEU A 17 -8.25 13.62 -17.60
C LEU A 17 -7.73 13.01 -18.91
N GLU A 18 -7.47 13.86 -19.92
CA GLU A 18 -7.20 13.39 -21.29
C GLU A 18 -5.91 12.57 -21.46
N ASP A 19 -4.90 12.82 -20.61
CA ASP A 19 -3.59 12.16 -20.68
C ASP A 19 -3.40 11.02 -19.65
N VAL A 20 -4.45 10.67 -18.90
CA VAL A 20 -4.36 9.58 -17.90
C VAL A 20 -4.68 8.24 -18.54
N ARG A 21 -3.76 7.28 -18.40
CA ARG A 21 -3.93 5.89 -18.84
C ARG A 21 -4.42 5.01 -17.70
N LEU A 22 -5.11 3.91 -18.04
CA LEU A 22 -5.54 2.90 -17.06
C LEU A 22 -4.38 2.36 -16.21
N HIS A 23 -3.17 2.28 -16.78
CA HIS A 23 -1.98 1.85 -16.05
C HIS A 23 -1.54 2.85 -14.97
N ASP A 24 -1.83 4.14 -15.13
CA ASP A 24 -1.46 5.18 -14.17
C ASP A 24 -2.35 5.10 -12.92
N LEU A 25 -3.61 4.68 -13.09
CA LEU A 25 -4.48 4.33 -11.96
C LEU A 25 -3.91 3.17 -11.15
N ARG A 26 -3.42 2.13 -11.85
CA ARG A 26 -2.79 0.97 -11.19
C ARG A 26 -1.55 1.38 -10.39
N HIS A 27 -0.72 2.25 -10.97
CA HIS A 27 0.45 2.81 -10.30
C HIS A 27 0.07 3.66 -9.09
N SER A 28 -0.92 4.54 -9.24
CA SER A 28 -1.41 5.41 -8.17
C SER A 28 -1.97 4.61 -6.99
N PHE A 29 -2.71 3.53 -7.28
CA PHE A 29 -3.23 2.62 -6.25
C PHE A 29 -2.08 1.92 -5.50
N ALA A 30 -1.13 1.33 -6.23
CA ALA A 30 0.02 0.64 -5.63
C ALA A 30 0.87 1.58 -4.76
N SER A 31 1.14 2.80 -5.24
CA SER A 31 1.92 3.80 -4.51
C SER A 31 1.24 4.21 -3.21
N ARG A 32 -0.09 4.38 -3.23
CA ARG A 32 -0.86 4.76 -2.04
C ARG A 32 -0.94 3.63 -1.02
N ALA A 33 -1.15 2.39 -1.47
CA ALA A 33 -1.14 1.23 -0.59
C ALA A 33 0.22 1.07 0.14
N LEU A 34 1.34 1.26 -0.58
CA LEU A 34 2.67 1.25 0.03
C LEU A 34 2.87 2.37 1.06
N ALA A 35 2.39 3.58 0.75
CA ALA A 35 2.48 4.71 1.66
C ALA A 35 1.68 4.45 2.96
N LEU A 36 0.58 3.72 2.88
CA LEU A 36 -0.20 3.27 4.03
C LEU A 36 0.45 2.11 4.81
N GLY A 37 1.54 1.53 4.29
CA GLY A 37 2.29 0.46 4.95
C GLY A 37 1.90 -0.95 4.50
N GLU A 38 1.11 -1.10 3.45
CA GLU A 38 0.74 -2.42 2.93
C GLU A 38 1.95 -3.16 2.35
N SER A 39 1.96 -4.48 2.54
CA SER A 39 3.03 -5.34 2.04
C SER A 39 2.91 -5.56 0.53
N LEU A 40 4.04 -5.71 -0.17
CA LEU A 40 4.05 -6.01 -1.61
C LEU A 40 3.21 -7.26 -1.97
N PRO A 41 3.25 -8.38 -1.22
CA PRO A 41 2.37 -9.51 -1.51
C PRO A 41 0.88 -9.16 -1.42
N MET A 42 0.47 -8.35 -0.44
CA MET A 42 -0.91 -7.88 -0.29
C MET A 42 -1.34 -7.01 -1.47
N ILE A 43 -0.51 -6.05 -1.84
CA ILE A 43 -0.75 -5.17 -2.98
C ILE A 43 -0.87 -5.97 -4.28
N GLY A 44 -0.03 -6.99 -4.45
CA GLY A 44 -0.12 -7.92 -5.57
C GLY A 44 -1.48 -8.59 -5.65
N LYS A 45 -1.99 -9.12 -4.53
CA LYS A 45 -3.32 -9.73 -4.46
C LYS A 45 -4.44 -8.72 -4.76
N LEU A 46 -4.39 -7.53 -4.16
CA LEU A 46 -5.38 -6.45 -4.41
C LEU A 46 -5.43 -6.03 -5.87
N LEU A 47 -4.29 -6.02 -6.56
CA LEU A 47 -4.18 -5.67 -7.98
C LEU A 47 -4.43 -6.86 -8.93
N GLY A 48 -4.71 -8.05 -8.40
CA GLY A 48 -4.89 -9.27 -9.19
C GLY A 48 -3.63 -9.72 -9.93
N HIS A 49 -2.44 -9.43 -9.38
CA HIS A 49 -1.18 -9.95 -9.93
C HIS A 49 -1.04 -11.44 -9.62
N THR A 50 -0.99 -12.24 -10.68
CA THR A 50 -0.68 -13.67 -10.59
C THR A 50 0.81 -13.92 -10.37
N GLN A 51 1.67 -12.99 -10.78
CA GLN A 51 3.13 -13.08 -10.63
C GLN A 51 3.65 -11.99 -9.69
N VAL A 52 4.48 -12.40 -8.72
CA VAL A 52 5.10 -11.49 -7.73
C VAL A 52 6.01 -10.47 -8.40
N GLN A 53 6.65 -10.83 -9.51
CA GLN A 53 7.55 -9.95 -10.28
C GLN A 53 6.86 -8.67 -10.75
N THR A 54 5.57 -8.74 -11.10
CA THR A 54 4.78 -7.58 -11.52
C THR A 54 4.61 -6.57 -10.38
N THR A 55 4.62 -7.04 -9.12
CA THR A 55 4.54 -6.19 -7.93
C THR A 55 5.92 -5.71 -7.46
N ALA A 56 6.99 -6.45 -7.76
CA ALA A 56 8.37 -6.08 -7.41
C ALA A 56 8.78 -4.71 -7.97
N ARG A 57 8.16 -4.27 -9.08
CA ARG A 57 8.33 -2.92 -9.63
C ARG A 57 8.07 -1.81 -8.59
N TYR A 58 7.24 -2.05 -7.58
CA TYR A 58 6.93 -1.06 -6.55
C TYR A 58 7.85 -1.11 -5.32
N ALA A 59 8.75 -2.09 -5.21
CA ALA A 59 9.55 -2.31 -4.00
C ALA A 59 10.36 -1.07 -3.55
N HIS A 60 10.83 -0.28 -4.51
CA HIS A 60 11.60 0.93 -4.24
C HIS A 60 10.79 2.03 -3.55
N LEU A 61 9.47 2.08 -3.73
CA LEU A 61 8.57 3.04 -3.09
C LEU A 61 8.37 2.74 -1.60
N GLY A 62 8.56 1.49 -1.19
CA GLY A 62 8.44 1.06 0.21
C GLY A 62 9.62 1.43 1.11
N ARG A 63 10.73 1.99 0.59
CA ARG A 63 11.89 2.30 1.45
C ARG A 63 11.56 3.33 2.53
N HIS A 64 10.68 4.29 2.23
CA HIS A 64 10.23 5.28 3.21
C HIS A 64 9.33 4.64 4.28
N SER A 65 8.48 3.68 3.91
CA SER A 65 7.58 3.00 4.86
C SER A 65 8.34 2.11 5.83
N VAL A 66 9.49 1.53 5.44
CA VAL A 66 10.35 0.75 6.35
C VAL A 66 10.86 1.60 7.52
N LYS A 67 11.31 2.83 7.27
CA LYS A 67 11.79 3.72 8.34
C LYS A 67 10.66 4.08 9.32
N VAL A 68 9.49 4.42 8.78
CA VAL A 68 8.31 4.74 9.60
C VAL A 68 7.86 3.52 10.41
N ALA A 69 7.88 2.32 9.82
CA ALA A 69 7.55 1.10 10.52
C ALA A 69 8.53 0.80 11.66
N ALA A 70 9.83 0.99 11.45
CA ALA A 70 10.84 0.80 12.48
C ALA A 70 10.61 1.72 13.69
N VAL A 71 10.33 3.01 13.44
CA VAL A 71 10.01 3.96 14.53
C VAL A 71 8.77 3.51 15.30
N ARG A 72 7.68 3.15 14.61
CA ARG A 72 6.46 2.66 15.29
C ARG A 72 6.69 1.42 16.14
N ILE A 73 7.56 0.51 15.70
CA ILE A 73 7.92 -0.69 16.46
C ILE A 73 8.71 -0.28 17.72
N SER A 74 9.67 0.64 17.59
CA SER A 74 10.40 1.17 18.74
C SER A 74 9.48 1.84 19.75
N ASP A 75 8.57 2.71 19.29
CA ASP A 75 7.59 3.39 20.16
C ASP A 75 6.69 2.39 20.89
N SER A 76 6.26 1.31 20.22
CA SER A 76 5.44 0.25 20.83
C SER A 76 6.21 -0.51 21.90
N LEU A 77 7.49 -0.80 21.67
CA LEU A 77 8.33 -1.51 22.64
C LEU A 77 8.61 -0.64 23.88
N GLU A 78 8.82 0.66 23.70
CA GLU A 78 8.99 1.61 24.81
C GLU A 78 7.74 1.65 25.70
N ALA A 79 6.55 1.70 25.09
CA ALA A 79 5.28 1.65 25.83
C ALA A 79 5.11 0.35 26.63
N ASP A 80 5.51 -0.79 26.07
CA ASP A 80 5.48 -2.08 26.77
C ASP A 80 6.48 -2.12 27.94
N MET A 81 7.63 -1.45 27.83
CA MET A 81 8.67 -1.39 28.87
C MET A 81 8.31 -0.43 30.02
N ASP A 82 7.62 0.68 29.73
CA ASP A 82 7.13 1.62 30.74
C ASP A 82 5.86 1.13 31.46
N THR A 83 5.28 0.01 31.02
CA THR A 83 4.20 -0.65 31.75
C THR A 83 4.78 -1.45 32.92
N PRO A 84 4.53 -1.06 34.19
CA PRO A 84 5.05 -1.81 35.32
C PRO A 84 4.46 -3.24 35.33
N PRO A 85 5.26 -4.28 35.60
CA PRO A 85 4.76 -5.65 35.74
C PRO A 85 3.97 -5.78 37.05
N CYS A 86 2.75 -5.25 37.11
CA CYS A 86 1.88 -5.40 38.28
C CYS A 86 0.40 -5.24 37.91
N ALA A 87 -0.16 -6.27 37.28
CA ALA A 87 -1.60 -6.53 37.31
C ALA A 87 -1.92 -8.04 37.31
N TYR A 88 -1.01 -8.87 37.81
CA TYR A 88 -1.24 -10.31 37.95
C TYR A 88 -0.77 -10.83 39.31
N LEU A 89 -1.32 -10.26 40.38
CA LEU A 89 -1.29 -10.87 41.71
C LEU A 89 -2.34 -10.17 42.58
N HIS A 90 -3.48 -10.85 42.73
CA HIS A 90 -4.44 -10.86 43.85
C HIS A 90 -5.89 -10.84 43.34
N ALA A 91 -6.41 -12.05 43.09
CA ALA A 91 -7.77 -12.46 43.46
C ALA A 91 -7.73 -13.96 43.78
#